data_AF-A0A527ID04-F1
#
_entry.id   AF-A0A527ID04-F1
#
_cell.length_a   1.000
_cell.length_b   1.000
_cell.length_c   1.000
_cell.angle_alpha   90.00
_cell.angle_beta   90.00
_cell.angle_gamma   90.00
#
_symmetry.space_group_name_H-M   'P 1'
#
loop_
_entity.id
_entity.type
_entity.pdbx_description
1 polymer ?
#
loop_
_entity_poly.entity_id
_entity_poly.type
_entity_poly.pdbx_seq_one_letter_code
_entity_poly.pdbx_strand_id
1 'polypeptide(L)'
;MANNNIDNAFTARSKTGAAFEPTYSGALSFMRRKYTKDVKGADAVVWGIPFDAAVTNRPGARFGPQAIRRASAILDNDPQYPFSRDLFEHLAVVDYGDCLLDSGNHQKTPGTIEREAAKILKSGAFLLTLGGDHFVTWPLLKAHAAIHGPLALVQFDAHQDTWPDDGKRIDHGSFVGRAVKEGIIDPDRSIQIGIRTHAPDTFGIKILHGHE
;
A
#
# COMPACT_ATOMS: atom_id res chain seq x y z
N MET A 1 -26.21 2.60 -17.40
CA MET A 1 -27.59 2.47 -16.88
C MET A 1 -27.46 2.32 -15.38
N ALA A 2 -28.19 3.11 -14.57
CA ALA A 2 -28.14 2.99 -13.12
C ALA A 2 -28.55 1.56 -12.74
N ASN A 3 -27.61 0.79 -12.20
CA ASN A 3 -27.92 -0.49 -11.61
C ASN A 3 -28.75 -0.21 -10.35
N ASN A 4 -29.89 -0.85 -10.15
CA ASN A 4 -30.83 -0.56 -9.06
C ASN A 4 -30.34 -1.01 -7.67
N ASN A 5 -29.03 -1.15 -7.47
CA ASN A 5 -28.45 -1.72 -6.26
C ASN A 5 -27.27 -0.87 -5.78
N ILE A 6 -27.33 -0.47 -4.51
CA ILE A 6 -26.27 0.24 -3.79
C ILE A 6 -25.43 -0.77 -2.99
N ASP A 7 -24.36 -0.31 -2.32
CA ASP A 7 -23.52 -1.14 -1.46
C ASP A 7 -22.82 -2.26 -2.24
N ASN A 8 -22.22 -1.93 -3.38
CA ASN A 8 -21.52 -2.87 -4.25
C ASN A 8 -20.43 -3.62 -3.48
N ALA A 9 -19.78 -2.96 -2.51
CA ALA A 9 -18.78 -3.59 -1.64
C ALA A 9 -19.30 -4.87 -0.95
N PHE A 10 -20.60 -4.93 -0.61
CA PHE A 10 -21.21 -6.09 0.04
C PHE A 10 -22.00 -6.97 -0.94
N THR A 11 -22.64 -6.36 -1.95
CA THR A 11 -23.61 -7.03 -2.80
C THR A 11 -23.03 -7.56 -4.11
N ALA A 12 -21.81 -7.16 -4.48
CA ALA A 12 -21.15 -7.60 -5.71
C ALA A 12 -21.03 -9.13 -5.78
N ARG A 13 -21.45 -9.70 -6.91
CA ARG A 13 -21.34 -11.14 -7.20
C ARG A 13 -20.05 -11.49 -7.92
N SER A 14 -19.44 -10.53 -8.63
CA SER A 14 -18.13 -10.65 -9.29
C SER A 14 -17.06 -9.82 -8.57
N LYS A 15 -15.79 -10.08 -8.88
CA LYS A 15 -14.63 -9.24 -8.52
C LYS A 15 -14.35 -8.15 -9.57
N THR A 16 -14.97 -8.27 -10.74
CA THR A 16 -14.97 -7.30 -11.84
C THR A 16 -16.30 -6.53 -11.92
N GLY A 17 -16.32 -5.48 -12.73
CA GLY A 17 -17.50 -4.68 -13.07
C GLY A 17 -17.56 -3.34 -12.35
N ALA A 18 -18.22 -2.40 -13.00
CA ALA A 18 -18.57 -1.10 -12.46
C ALA A 18 -19.38 -1.18 -11.15
N ALA A 19 -19.19 -0.20 -10.27
CA ALA A 19 -20.15 0.11 -9.21
C ALA A 19 -20.96 1.35 -9.60
N PHE A 20 -22.19 1.48 -9.12
CA PHE A 20 -22.99 2.69 -9.32
C PHE A 20 -23.60 3.08 -7.99
N GLU A 21 -22.96 4.00 -7.28
CA GLU A 21 -23.44 4.47 -5.98
C GLU A 21 -23.49 6.01 -5.96
N PRO A 22 -24.51 6.64 -5.34
CA PRO A 22 -24.42 8.06 -5.04
C PRO A 22 -23.20 8.28 -4.14
N THR A 23 -22.26 9.12 -4.57
CA THR A 23 -20.92 9.28 -3.96
C THR A 23 -20.96 9.53 -2.46
N TYR A 24 -22.00 10.20 -1.96
CA TYR A 24 -22.21 10.53 -0.55
C TYR A 24 -22.77 9.39 0.31
N SER A 25 -23.01 8.21 -0.26
CA SER A 25 -23.67 7.07 0.40
C SER A 25 -22.96 5.74 0.11
N GLY A 26 -23.53 4.66 0.63
CA GLY A 26 -23.10 3.29 0.41
C GLY A 26 -21.80 2.89 1.10
N ALA A 27 -21.49 1.60 1.05
CA ALA A 27 -20.32 1.01 1.69
C ALA A 27 -18.98 1.56 1.15
N LEU A 28 -18.07 1.94 2.06
CA LEU A 28 -16.80 2.59 1.74
C LEU A 28 -15.62 1.59 1.74
N SER A 29 -15.65 0.63 0.82
CA SER A 29 -14.41 -0.03 0.38
C SER A 29 -13.66 0.86 -0.62
N PHE A 30 -12.40 0.53 -0.87
CA PHE A 30 -11.59 1.19 -1.89
C PHE A 30 -12.28 1.10 -3.26
N MET A 31 -12.60 2.25 -3.87
CA MET A 31 -13.29 2.37 -5.16
C MET A 31 -14.52 1.44 -5.28
N ARG A 32 -15.26 1.27 -4.17
CA ARG A 32 -16.45 0.40 -4.05
C ARG A 32 -16.21 -1.08 -4.40
N ARG A 33 -14.97 -1.55 -4.33
CA ARG A 33 -14.62 -2.95 -4.62
C ARG A 33 -15.19 -3.90 -3.58
N LYS A 34 -15.44 -5.14 -3.97
CA LYS A 34 -16.02 -6.15 -3.09
C LYS A 34 -15.14 -6.35 -1.85
N TYR A 35 -15.74 -6.22 -0.66
CA TYR A 35 -15.10 -6.65 0.58
C TYR A 35 -15.08 -8.18 0.63
N THR A 36 -13.88 -8.76 0.69
CA THR A 36 -13.74 -10.22 0.86
C THR A 36 -12.34 -10.60 1.31
N LYS A 37 -12.23 -11.69 2.07
CA LYS A 37 -10.96 -12.36 2.38
C LYS A 37 -10.60 -13.45 1.37
N ASP A 38 -11.50 -13.77 0.43
CA ASP A 38 -11.22 -14.66 -0.70
C ASP A 38 -10.54 -13.88 -1.84
N VAL A 39 -9.24 -14.12 -1.98
CA VAL A 39 -8.37 -13.52 -3.00
C VAL A 39 -8.24 -14.36 -4.27
N LYS A 40 -8.87 -15.54 -4.34
CA LYS A 40 -8.72 -16.44 -5.50
C LYS A 40 -9.23 -15.78 -6.78
N GLY A 41 -8.39 -15.71 -7.81
CA GLY A 41 -8.73 -15.10 -9.10
C GLY A 41 -8.92 -13.59 -9.03
N ALA A 42 -8.38 -12.92 -8.01
CA ALA A 42 -8.18 -11.48 -8.04
C ALA A 42 -6.88 -11.16 -8.79
N ASP A 43 -6.90 -10.13 -9.64
CA ASP A 43 -5.71 -9.57 -10.26
C ASP A 43 -5.01 -8.60 -9.30
N ALA A 44 -5.78 -7.90 -8.46
CA ALA A 44 -5.24 -7.05 -7.42
C ALA A 44 -6.02 -7.17 -6.10
N VAL A 45 -5.30 -7.03 -4.99
CA VAL A 45 -5.83 -7.06 -3.63
C VAL A 45 -5.46 -5.75 -2.94
N VAL A 46 -6.47 -5.01 -2.50
CA VAL A 46 -6.30 -3.79 -1.71
C VAL A 46 -6.29 -4.13 -0.24
N TRP A 47 -5.28 -3.69 0.50
CA TRP A 47 -5.13 -4.05 1.91
C TRP A 47 -4.62 -2.88 2.76
N GLY A 48 -5.36 -2.50 3.80
CA GLY A 48 -4.94 -1.42 4.69
C GLY A 48 -4.04 -1.88 5.84
N ILE A 49 -3.05 -1.07 6.21
CA ILE A 49 -2.17 -1.33 7.35
C ILE A 49 -2.22 -0.13 8.30
N PRO A 50 -3.19 -0.08 9.25
CA PRO A 50 -3.42 1.09 10.10
C PRO A 50 -2.39 1.19 11.24
N PHE A 51 -1.16 1.59 10.90
CA PHE A 51 -0.02 1.67 11.82
C PHE A 51 0.64 3.04 11.75
N ASP A 52 0.92 3.69 12.88
CA ASP A 52 1.69 4.95 12.90
C ASP A 52 2.61 5.06 14.13
N ALA A 53 3.00 3.93 14.72
CA ALA A 53 3.84 3.95 15.92
C ALA A 53 5.34 4.12 15.60
N ALA A 54 5.73 4.17 14.32
CA ALA A 54 7.09 4.47 13.90
C ALA A 54 7.31 5.94 13.52
N VAL A 55 6.27 6.79 13.63
CA VAL A 55 6.39 8.22 13.30
C VAL A 55 7.34 8.94 14.25
N THR A 56 8.12 9.88 13.70
CA THR A 56 9.04 10.73 14.46
C THR A 56 8.45 12.07 14.90
N ASN A 57 7.24 12.40 14.45
CA ASN A 57 6.58 13.67 14.76
C ASN A 57 5.08 13.48 15.04
N ARG A 58 4.20 13.74 14.08
CA ARG A 58 2.74 13.73 14.29
C ARG A 58 2.16 12.34 14.04
N PRO A 59 1.43 11.74 14.99
CA PRO A 59 0.62 10.56 14.72
C PRO A 59 -0.63 10.95 13.91
N GLY A 60 -1.32 9.95 13.37
CA GLY A 60 -2.56 10.11 12.60
C GLY A 60 -2.63 9.20 11.38
N ALA A 61 -1.49 8.72 10.87
CA ALA A 61 -1.44 7.86 9.69
C ALA A 61 -2.17 6.52 9.91
N ARG A 62 -2.39 6.07 11.16
CA ARG A 62 -3.21 4.88 11.46
C ARG A 62 -4.64 4.96 10.90
N PHE A 63 -5.16 6.16 10.67
CA PHE A 63 -6.48 6.38 10.06
C PHE A 63 -6.43 6.53 8.52
N GLY A 64 -5.23 6.50 7.94
CA GLY A 64 -4.98 6.62 6.50
C GLY A 64 -5.78 5.66 5.63
N PRO A 65 -5.85 4.35 5.93
CA PRO A 65 -6.59 3.42 5.09
C PRO A 65 -8.07 3.77 4.97
N GLN A 66 -8.71 4.21 6.06
CA GLN A 66 -10.11 4.64 6.05
C GLN A 66 -10.30 5.94 5.28
N ALA A 67 -9.40 6.91 5.46
CA ALA A 67 -9.44 8.18 4.75
C ALA A 67 -9.30 8.00 3.23
N ILE A 68 -8.40 7.12 2.78
CA ILE A 68 -8.20 6.82 1.35
C ILE A 68 -9.44 6.13 0.77
N ARG A 69 -10.01 5.13 1.45
CA ARG A 69 -11.24 4.48 0.99
C ARG A 69 -12.38 5.49 0.82
N ARG A 70 -12.56 6.39 1.80
CA ARG A 70 -13.56 7.47 1.71
C ARG A 70 -13.28 8.40 0.54
N ALA A 71 -12.04 8.84 0.33
CA ALA A 71 -11.68 9.73 -0.76
C ALA A 71 -11.87 9.07 -2.14
N SER A 72 -11.69 7.74 -2.23
CA SER A 72 -11.85 6.98 -3.47
C SER A 72 -13.30 6.75 -3.90
N ALA A 73 -14.29 7.13 -3.08
CA ALA A 73 -15.71 6.88 -3.30
C ALA A 73 -16.28 7.47 -4.61
N ILE A 74 -15.61 8.48 -5.18
CA ILE A 74 -15.97 9.14 -6.45
C ILE A 74 -15.34 8.47 -7.68
N LEU A 75 -14.41 7.53 -7.49
CA LEU A 75 -13.61 6.92 -8.57
C LEU A 75 -14.11 5.52 -8.93
N ASP A 76 -15.38 5.21 -8.65
CA ASP A 76 -15.92 3.84 -8.62
C ASP A 76 -16.42 3.31 -9.97
N ASN A 77 -16.45 4.15 -11.00
CA ASN A 77 -17.06 3.81 -12.29
C ASN A 77 -16.49 4.55 -13.51
N ASP A 78 -16.13 5.83 -13.38
CA ASP A 78 -15.80 6.61 -14.56
C ASP A 78 -14.52 6.08 -15.25
N PRO A 79 -14.48 6.03 -16.60
CA PRO A 79 -13.27 5.71 -17.32
C PRO A 79 -12.11 6.60 -16.86
N GLN A 80 -11.01 5.98 -16.41
CA GLN A 80 -9.95 6.71 -15.74
C GLN A 80 -9.21 7.61 -16.72
N TYR A 81 -9.15 8.91 -16.42
CA TYR A 81 -8.41 9.89 -17.20
C TYR A 81 -6.89 9.74 -16.96
N PRO A 82 -6.01 9.88 -17.97
CA PRO A 82 -6.28 10.17 -19.39
C PRO A 82 -6.48 8.90 -20.25
N PHE A 83 -6.61 7.73 -19.63
CA PHE A 83 -6.55 6.44 -20.32
C PHE A 83 -7.86 6.02 -21.00
N SER A 84 -8.99 6.62 -20.62
CA SER A 84 -10.33 6.31 -21.15
C SER A 84 -10.69 4.81 -21.01
N ARG A 85 -10.26 4.18 -19.90
CA ARG A 85 -10.52 2.76 -19.61
C ARG A 85 -11.34 2.60 -18.35
N ASP A 86 -12.36 1.75 -18.41
CA ASP A 86 -12.94 1.15 -17.21
C ASP A 86 -11.97 0.06 -16.74
N LEU A 87 -11.26 0.34 -15.64
CA LEU A 87 -10.30 -0.61 -15.08
C LEU A 87 -10.98 -1.90 -14.65
N PHE A 88 -12.16 -1.80 -14.03
CA PHE A 88 -12.78 -2.94 -13.36
C PHE A 88 -13.58 -3.82 -14.32
N GLU A 89 -13.84 -3.38 -15.54
CA GLU A 89 -14.36 -4.24 -16.61
C GLU A 89 -13.50 -5.51 -16.78
N HIS A 90 -12.18 -5.36 -16.70
CA HIS A 90 -11.22 -6.45 -16.94
C HIS A 90 -10.31 -6.78 -15.75
N LEU A 91 -10.19 -5.89 -14.75
CA LEU A 91 -9.35 -6.10 -13.58
C LEU A 91 -10.20 -6.57 -12.39
N ALA A 92 -9.99 -7.81 -11.94
CA ALA A 92 -10.62 -8.37 -10.76
C ALA A 92 -9.95 -7.81 -9.50
N VAL A 93 -10.63 -6.90 -8.79
CA VAL A 93 -10.08 -6.23 -7.60
C VAL A 93 -10.97 -6.46 -6.39
N VAL A 94 -10.35 -6.76 -5.25
CA VAL A 94 -11.02 -6.91 -3.96
C VAL A 94 -10.44 -5.96 -2.93
N ASP A 95 -11.28 -5.46 -2.03
CA ASP A 95 -10.82 -4.84 -0.79
C ASP A 95 -10.75 -5.91 0.29
N TYR A 96 -9.55 -6.20 0.74
CA TYR A 96 -9.27 -7.21 1.75
C TYR A 96 -9.54 -6.69 3.17
N GLY A 97 -9.93 -5.44 3.34
CA GLY A 97 -10.01 -4.78 4.64
C GLY A 97 -8.61 -4.47 5.17
N ASP A 98 -8.43 -4.60 6.49
CA ASP A 98 -7.20 -4.16 7.16
C ASP A 98 -6.40 -5.30 7.79
N CYS A 99 -5.11 -5.03 8.03
CA CYS A 99 -4.21 -5.85 8.82
C CYS A 99 -4.64 -5.80 10.30
N LEU A 100 -4.82 -6.97 10.92
CA LEU A 100 -5.08 -7.05 12.35
C LEU A 100 -3.76 -6.89 13.11
N LEU A 101 -3.57 -5.70 13.69
CA LEU A 101 -2.38 -5.35 14.45
C LEU A 101 -2.68 -5.34 15.96
N ASP A 102 -1.71 -5.81 16.75
CA ASP A 102 -1.75 -5.67 18.20
C ASP A 102 -1.31 -4.24 18.57
N SER A 103 -2.26 -3.41 18.98
CA SER A 103 -2.00 -2.02 19.35
C SER A 103 -1.15 -1.87 20.62
N GLY A 104 -1.01 -2.93 21.43
CA GLY A 104 -0.17 -2.95 22.63
C GLY A 104 1.22 -3.58 22.42
N ASN A 105 1.47 -4.23 21.28
CA ASN A 105 2.72 -4.95 21.02
C ASN A 105 3.29 -4.69 19.62
N HIS A 106 3.86 -3.50 19.45
CA HIS A 106 4.41 -3.06 18.17
C HIS A 106 5.61 -3.90 17.69
N GLN A 107 6.36 -4.54 18.59
CA GLN A 107 7.50 -5.39 18.21
C GLN A 107 7.08 -6.59 17.34
N LYS A 108 5.82 -7.04 17.46
CA LYS A 108 5.25 -8.09 16.60
C LYS A 108 4.70 -7.59 15.27
N THR A 109 4.48 -6.27 15.12
CA THR A 109 3.87 -5.66 13.93
C THR A 109 4.58 -6.02 12.63
N PRO A 110 5.92 -5.89 12.50
CA PRO A 110 6.60 -6.22 11.24
C PRO A 110 6.32 -7.66 10.78
N GLY A 111 6.47 -8.62 11.70
CA GLY A 111 6.22 -10.02 11.38
C GLY A 111 4.75 -10.33 11.07
N THR A 112 3.80 -9.63 11.68
CA THR A 112 2.38 -9.76 11.36
C THR A 112 2.07 -9.25 9.96
N ILE A 113 2.60 -8.08 9.59
CA ILE A 113 2.43 -7.53 8.24
C ILE A 113 3.05 -8.47 7.20
N GLU A 114 4.30 -8.90 7.41
CA GLU A 114 5.04 -9.78 6.50
C GLU A 114 4.30 -11.10 6.24
N ARG A 115 3.78 -11.75 7.30
CA ARG A 115 3.05 -13.02 7.17
C ARG A 115 1.75 -12.89 6.39
N GLU A 116 0.97 -11.84 6.64
CA GLU A 116 -0.30 -11.63 5.94
C GLU A 116 -0.06 -11.19 4.49
N ALA A 117 0.95 -10.34 4.24
CA ALA A 117 1.39 -9.99 2.88
C ALA A 117 1.81 -11.25 2.10
N ALA A 118 2.64 -12.12 2.68
CA ALA A 118 3.06 -13.37 2.05
C ALA A 118 1.88 -14.30 1.73
N LYS A 119 0.84 -14.33 2.57
CA LYS A 119 -0.39 -15.09 2.31
C LYS A 119 -1.15 -14.53 1.11
N ILE A 120 -1.27 -13.20 1.00
CA ILE A 120 -1.95 -12.55 -0.14
C ILE A 120 -1.14 -12.78 -1.42
N LEU A 121 0.17 -12.54 -1.40
CA LEU A 121 1.04 -12.66 -2.57
C LEU A 121 1.11 -14.08 -3.14
N LYS A 122 0.91 -15.13 -2.32
CA LYS A 122 0.78 -16.53 -2.79
C LYS A 122 -0.38 -16.74 -3.77
N SER A 123 -1.37 -15.85 -3.81
CA SER A 123 -2.45 -15.91 -4.80
C SER A 123 -2.01 -15.51 -6.21
N GLY A 124 -0.85 -14.86 -6.35
CA GLY A 124 -0.38 -14.25 -7.60
C GLY A 124 -0.97 -12.87 -7.89
N ALA A 125 -1.88 -12.38 -7.06
CA ALA A 125 -2.45 -11.05 -7.20
C ALA A 125 -1.44 -9.95 -6.87
N PHE A 126 -1.56 -8.81 -7.56
CA PHE A 126 -0.84 -7.59 -7.22
C PHE A 126 -1.35 -7.05 -5.87
N LEU A 127 -0.42 -6.75 -4.95
CA LEU A 127 -0.77 -6.23 -3.63
C LEU A 127 -0.70 -4.70 -3.60
N LEU A 128 -1.86 -4.05 -3.51
CA LEU A 128 -1.95 -2.60 -3.29
C LEU A 128 -2.21 -2.32 -1.81
N THR A 129 -1.22 -1.79 -1.10
CA THR A 129 -1.37 -1.50 0.32
C THR A 129 -1.71 -0.04 0.60
N LEU A 130 -2.70 0.19 1.45
CA LEU A 130 -3.02 1.51 1.98
C LEU A 130 -2.31 1.68 3.32
N GLY A 131 -1.33 2.56 3.36
CA GLY A 131 -0.49 2.73 4.52
C GLY A 131 -1.21 3.33 5.72
N GLY A 132 -0.59 3.09 6.86
CA GLY A 132 -0.27 4.17 7.77
C GLY A 132 1.15 4.67 7.49
N ASP A 133 1.98 4.86 8.51
CA ASP A 133 3.34 5.40 8.37
C ASP A 133 4.23 4.56 7.43
N HIS A 134 5.34 5.15 7.00
CA HIS A 134 6.15 4.58 5.92
C HIS A 134 6.88 3.30 6.33
N PHE A 135 7.00 3.01 7.64
CA PHE A 135 7.67 1.80 8.11
C PHE A 135 6.95 0.53 7.68
N VAL A 136 5.62 0.58 7.42
CA VAL A 136 4.87 -0.58 6.92
C VAL A 136 5.45 -1.15 5.62
N THR A 137 6.19 -0.34 4.85
CA THR A 137 6.88 -0.77 3.62
C THR A 137 8.00 -1.77 3.92
N TRP A 138 8.67 -1.71 5.08
CA TRP A 138 9.74 -2.65 5.42
C TRP A 138 9.30 -4.13 5.37
N PRO A 139 8.32 -4.57 6.17
CA PRO A 139 7.85 -5.96 6.11
C PRO A 139 7.18 -6.31 4.77
N LEU A 140 6.63 -5.34 4.03
CA LEU A 140 6.11 -5.56 2.68
C LEU A 140 7.23 -5.89 1.70
N LEU A 141 8.34 -5.14 1.72
CA LEU A 141 9.51 -5.41 0.88
C LEU A 141 10.06 -6.80 1.14
N LYS A 142 10.18 -7.21 2.41
CA LYS A 142 10.58 -8.58 2.77
C LYS A 142 9.69 -9.65 2.14
N ALA A 143 8.36 -9.49 2.25
CA ALA A 143 7.41 -10.43 1.69
C ALA A 143 7.49 -10.51 0.16
N HIS A 144 7.71 -9.39 -0.53
CA HIS A 144 7.87 -9.36 -1.99
C HIS A 144 9.22 -9.95 -2.42
N ALA A 145 10.31 -9.61 -1.73
CA ALA A 145 11.65 -10.10 -2.06
C ALA A 145 11.78 -11.61 -1.88
N ALA A 146 11.02 -12.21 -0.95
CA ALA A 146 10.94 -13.66 -0.78
C ALA A 146 10.37 -14.39 -2.02
N ILE A 147 9.65 -13.69 -2.90
CA ILE A 147 9.04 -14.24 -4.12
C ILE A 147 9.82 -13.84 -5.36
N HIS A 148 10.31 -12.60 -5.41
CA HIS A 148 10.88 -11.99 -6.61
C HIS A 148 12.41 -11.83 -6.57
N GLY A 149 13.06 -12.07 -5.44
CA GLY A 149 14.45 -11.68 -5.21
C GLY A 149 14.60 -10.18 -4.93
N PRO A 150 15.83 -9.63 -5.02
CA PRO A 150 16.08 -8.20 -4.82
C PRO A 150 15.21 -7.32 -5.73
N LEU A 151 14.66 -6.24 -5.17
CA LEU A 151 13.67 -5.39 -5.83
C LEU A 151 14.27 -4.06 -6.29
N ALA A 152 13.76 -3.51 -7.39
CA ALA A 152 13.93 -2.08 -7.68
C ALA A 152 12.88 -1.27 -6.88
N LEU A 153 13.31 -0.19 -6.22
CA LEU A 153 12.42 0.71 -5.49
C LEU A 153 12.21 2.01 -6.28
N VAL A 154 10.96 2.35 -6.55
CA VAL A 154 10.55 3.69 -7.02
C VAL A 154 9.84 4.37 -5.86
N GLN A 155 10.52 5.30 -5.20
CA GLN A 155 10.02 5.97 -3.99
C GLN A 155 9.74 7.44 -4.27
N PHE A 156 8.49 7.85 -4.03
CA PHE A 156 8.11 9.27 -4.02
C PHE A 156 8.05 9.74 -2.58
N ASP A 157 8.95 10.65 -2.20
CA ASP A 157 9.00 11.16 -0.83
C ASP A 157 9.74 12.50 -0.76
N ALA A 158 9.50 13.26 0.32
CA ALA A 158 10.37 14.37 0.72
C ALA A 158 11.64 13.88 1.42
N HIS A 159 11.60 12.68 2.00
CA HIS A 159 12.64 12.08 2.85
C HIS A 159 13.26 10.84 2.21
N GLN A 160 14.56 10.66 2.45
CA GLN A 160 15.28 9.52 1.90
C GLN A 160 14.99 8.23 2.68
N ASP A 161 14.55 8.34 3.94
CA ASP A 161 14.35 7.22 4.86
C ASP A 161 15.56 6.27 5.01
N THR A 162 16.76 6.84 4.87
CA THR A 162 18.07 6.18 4.95
C THR A 162 18.88 6.57 6.20
N TRP A 163 18.24 7.07 7.26
CA TRP A 163 18.96 7.37 8.51
C TRP A 163 19.61 6.11 9.11
N PRO A 164 20.66 6.26 9.96
CA PRO A 164 21.31 5.13 10.60
C PRO A 164 20.34 4.22 11.36
N ASP A 165 20.55 2.93 11.19
CA ASP A 165 19.66 1.87 11.66
C ASP A 165 20.46 0.71 12.28
N ASP A 166 19.95 0.14 13.37
CA ASP A 166 20.57 -0.96 14.12
C ASP A 166 20.04 -2.36 13.76
N GLY A 167 19.18 -2.45 12.72
CA GLY A 167 18.52 -3.67 12.26
C GLY A 167 17.33 -4.12 13.11
N LYS A 168 17.01 -3.42 14.21
CA LYS A 168 15.98 -3.84 15.18
C LYS A 168 14.88 -2.80 15.38
N ARG A 169 15.17 -1.53 15.14
CA ARG A 169 14.24 -0.42 15.36
C ARG A 169 13.00 -0.51 14.45
N ILE A 170 11.90 0.01 14.97
CA ILE A 170 10.69 0.30 14.21
C ILE A 170 10.70 1.81 13.98
N ASP A 171 11.13 2.22 12.79
CA ASP A 171 11.43 3.62 12.46
C ASP A 171 11.13 3.87 10.98
N HIS A 172 10.23 4.81 10.71
CA HIS A 172 9.79 5.13 9.34
C HIS A 172 10.84 5.86 8.51
N GLY A 173 11.91 6.37 9.12
CA GLY A 173 12.95 7.18 8.49
C GLY A 173 14.28 6.45 8.27
N SER A 174 14.36 5.15 8.55
CA SER A 174 15.61 4.37 8.43
C SER A 174 15.48 3.08 7.63
N PHE A 175 14.26 2.67 7.29
CA PHE A 175 14.02 1.34 6.73
C PHE A 175 14.57 1.15 5.31
N VAL A 176 14.72 2.21 4.52
CA VAL A 176 15.29 2.12 3.16
C VAL A 176 16.77 1.77 3.24
N GLY A 177 17.51 2.43 4.15
CA GLY A 177 18.91 2.11 4.41
C GLY A 177 19.08 0.66 4.90
N ARG A 178 18.16 0.16 5.73
CA ARG A 178 18.11 -1.26 6.12
C ARG A 178 17.87 -2.17 4.92
N ALA A 179 16.92 -1.82 4.05
CA ALA A 179 16.59 -2.63 2.88
C ALA A 179 17.75 -2.76 1.89
N VAL A 180 18.57 -1.70 1.69
CA VAL A 180 19.78 -1.80 0.87
C VAL A 180 20.82 -2.72 1.53
N LYS A 181 21.10 -2.50 2.83
CA LYS A 181 22.10 -3.30 3.57
C LYS A 181 21.77 -4.79 3.61
N GLU A 182 20.49 -5.14 3.68
CA GLU A 182 20.01 -6.53 3.68
C GLU A 182 19.84 -7.11 2.26
N GLY A 183 20.17 -6.35 1.20
CA GLY A 183 20.05 -6.80 -0.19
C GLY A 183 18.60 -7.02 -0.65
N ILE A 184 17.63 -6.42 0.05
CA ILE A 184 16.20 -6.49 -0.27
C ILE A 184 15.87 -5.58 -1.46
N ILE A 185 16.53 -4.42 -1.56
CA ILE A 185 16.44 -3.54 -2.71
C ILE A 185 17.81 -3.36 -3.39
N ASP A 186 17.81 -3.29 -4.71
CA ASP A 186 18.97 -3.02 -5.55
C ASP A 186 19.10 -1.50 -5.77
N PRO A 187 20.10 -0.82 -5.19
CA PRO A 187 20.23 0.64 -5.29
C PRO A 187 20.51 1.11 -6.73
N ASP A 188 21.21 0.32 -7.55
CA ASP A 188 21.56 0.69 -8.93
C ASP A 188 20.34 0.72 -9.85
N ARG A 189 19.24 0.08 -9.43
CA ARG A 189 17.95 0.05 -10.12
C ARG A 189 16.86 0.84 -9.40
N SER A 190 17.20 1.51 -8.30
CA SER A 190 16.25 2.23 -7.47
C SER A 190 16.34 3.74 -7.67
N ILE A 191 15.23 4.44 -7.43
CA ILE A 191 15.13 5.89 -7.55
C ILE A 191 14.24 6.48 -6.46
N GLN A 192 14.66 7.62 -5.92
CA GLN A 192 13.90 8.47 -5.01
C GLN A 192 13.55 9.79 -5.70
N ILE A 193 12.30 10.21 -5.61
CA ILE A 193 11.75 11.33 -6.36
C ILE A 193 11.07 12.31 -5.39
N GLY A 194 11.47 13.58 -5.46
CA GLY A 194 10.92 14.67 -4.63
C GLY A 194 11.72 14.98 -3.37
N ILE A 195 12.90 14.38 -3.21
CA ILE A 195 13.74 14.52 -2.01
C ILE A 195 14.08 15.98 -1.76
N ARG A 196 13.82 16.44 -0.53
CA ARG A 196 14.05 17.81 -0.07
C ARG A 196 14.40 17.87 1.42
N THR A 197 14.99 16.78 1.92
CA THR A 197 15.66 16.69 3.23
C THR A 197 16.99 15.97 3.03
N HIS A 198 17.80 15.89 4.09
CA HIS A 198 19.14 15.30 4.03
C HIS A 198 19.30 14.20 5.08
N ALA A 199 19.63 12.99 4.62
CA ALA A 199 20.17 11.90 5.42
C ALA A 199 21.66 11.71 5.06
N PRO A 200 22.50 11.20 5.97
CA PRO A 200 23.96 11.16 5.77
C PRO A 200 24.44 10.29 4.59
N ASP A 201 23.65 9.29 4.19
CA ASP A 201 24.00 8.35 3.13
C ASP A 201 22.79 8.11 2.20
N THR A 202 23.03 8.10 0.90
CA THR A 202 22.03 7.79 -0.13
C THR A 202 21.99 6.30 -0.46
N PHE A 203 22.98 5.53 0.03
CA PHE A 203 23.18 4.11 -0.28
C PHE A 203 23.30 3.83 -1.79
N GLY A 204 23.74 4.81 -2.57
CA GLY A 204 23.88 4.70 -4.03
C GLY A 204 22.56 4.83 -4.81
N ILE A 205 21.42 5.02 -4.13
CA ILE A 205 20.12 5.18 -4.78
C ILE A 205 20.11 6.51 -5.57
N LYS A 206 19.62 6.47 -6.81
CA LYS A 206 19.44 7.68 -7.63
C LYS A 206 18.41 8.61 -6.98
N ILE A 207 18.72 9.91 -6.91
CA ILE A 207 17.80 10.92 -6.38
C ILE A 207 17.44 11.92 -7.48
N LEU A 208 16.15 12.20 -7.61
CA LEU A 208 15.60 13.38 -8.28
C LEU A 208 15.07 14.31 -7.20
N HIS A 209 15.70 15.48 -7.04
CA HIS A 209 15.37 16.38 -5.96
C HIS A 209 14.06 17.13 -6.25
N GLY A 210 13.31 17.47 -5.20
CA GLY A 210 12.02 18.15 -5.35
C GLY A 210 12.09 19.60 -5.85
N HIS A 211 13.29 20.12 -6.09
CA HIS A 211 13.53 21.47 -6.62
C HIS A 211 14.04 21.47 -8.07
N GLU A 212 14.22 20.29 -8.65
CA GLU A 212 14.52 20.09 -10.07
C GLU A 212 13.22 20.00 -10.88
#